data_AF-A0A832BDB6-F1
#
_entry.id   AF-A0A832BDB6-F1
#
_cell.length_a   1.000
_cell.length_b   1.000
_cell.length_c   1.000
_cell.angle_alpha   90.00
_cell.angle_beta   90.00
_cell.angle_gamma   90.00
#
_symmetry.space_group_name_H-M   'P 1'
#
loop_
_entity.id
_entity.type
_entity.pdbx_description
1 polymer ?
#
loop_
_entity_poly.entity_id
_entity_poly.type
_entity_poly.pdbx_seq_one_letter_code
_entity_poly.pdbx_strand_id
1 'polypeptide(L)'
;MDGSAGAKSSALDRARAAMAAGDALAAVAQLSGLVADNPGDAEAWEWLGVAQQHAGNLEQAKEALERATSLAPQRPEGHVRLARVLRSSQELEYAVQEVQAALLLDPANAEAQELQKELAQDIRSIRDHAGDGFAAVKRSEDPLRNPPGAWARLECPVCGFRNFITARTCARCGSFLPESEDVRPVE
;
A
#
# COMPACT_ATOMS: atom_id res chain seq x y z
N MET A 1 -9.45 -34.03 -21.85
CA MET A 1 -9.66 -32.93 -20.90
C MET A 1 -8.40 -32.09 -20.97
N ASP A 2 -8.46 -30.84 -21.47
CA ASP A 2 -7.40 -29.78 -21.39
C ASP A 2 -7.62 -28.56 -22.32
N GLY A 3 -8.83 -28.33 -22.84
CA GLY A 3 -9.12 -27.14 -23.68
C GLY A 3 -9.16 -25.80 -22.91
N SER A 4 -9.28 -25.83 -21.57
CA SER A 4 -9.44 -24.63 -20.74
C SER A 4 -8.13 -23.84 -20.57
N ALA A 5 -6.98 -24.51 -20.42
CA ALA A 5 -5.70 -23.84 -20.24
C ALA A 5 -5.23 -23.09 -21.50
N GLY A 6 -5.44 -23.68 -22.68
CA GLY A 6 -5.14 -23.03 -23.96
C GLY A 6 -6.09 -21.90 -24.33
N ALA A 7 -7.38 -22.01 -23.96
CA ALA A 7 -8.34 -20.91 -24.12
C ALA A 7 -8.00 -19.73 -23.19
N LYS A 8 -7.63 -20.00 -21.93
CA LYS A 8 -7.18 -19.02 -20.94
C LYS A 8 -5.95 -18.26 -21.41
N SER A 9 -4.87 -18.97 -21.80
CA SER A 9 -3.63 -18.31 -22.24
C SER A 9 -3.90 -17.40 -23.44
N SER A 10 -4.71 -17.86 -24.40
CA SER A 10 -5.11 -17.04 -25.55
C SER A 10 -5.86 -15.76 -25.16
N ALA A 11 -6.67 -15.81 -24.10
CA ALA A 11 -7.47 -14.69 -23.66
C ALA A 11 -6.63 -13.66 -22.89
N LEU A 12 -5.71 -14.13 -22.03
CA LEU A 12 -4.72 -13.27 -21.38
C LEU A 12 -3.81 -12.59 -22.40
N ASP A 13 -3.33 -13.32 -23.41
CA ASP A 13 -2.48 -12.75 -24.46
C ASP A 13 -3.21 -11.70 -25.29
N ARG A 14 -4.49 -11.92 -25.62
CA ARG A 14 -5.33 -10.89 -26.27
C ARG A 14 -5.52 -9.66 -25.40
N ALA A 15 -5.77 -9.83 -24.11
CA ALA A 15 -5.95 -8.70 -23.20
C ALA A 15 -4.65 -7.88 -23.05
N ARG A 16 -3.49 -8.56 -22.97
CA ARG A 16 -2.17 -7.91 -22.98
C ARG A 16 -1.91 -7.17 -24.29
N ALA A 17 -2.26 -7.76 -25.42
CA ALA A 17 -2.14 -7.11 -26.72
C ALA A 17 -3.05 -5.87 -26.83
N ALA A 18 -4.28 -5.93 -26.31
CA ALA A 18 -5.19 -4.79 -26.25
C ALA A 18 -4.63 -3.66 -25.38
N MET A 19 -4.05 -3.98 -24.21
CA MET A 19 -3.33 -2.98 -23.39
C MET A 19 -2.15 -2.35 -24.12
N ALA A 20 -1.35 -3.16 -24.84
CA ALA A 20 -0.23 -2.66 -25.64
C ALA A 20 -0.68 -1.78 -26.82
N ALA A 21 -1.87 -2.03 -27.36
CA ALA A 21 -2.50 -1.21 -28.39
C ALA A 21 -3.15 0.08 -27.85
N GLY A 22 -3.15 0.29 -26.54
CA GLY A 22 -3.80 1.42 -25.88
C GLY A 22 -5.31 1.25 -25.68
N ASP A 23 -5.87 0.10 -26.04
CA ASP A 23 -7.29 -0.21 -25.84
C ASP A 23 -7.51 -0.85 -24.45
N ALA A 24 -7.37 -0.02 -23.42
CA ALA A 24 -7.53 -0.45 -22.04
C ALA A 24 -8.96 -0.94 -21.74
N LEU A 25 -9.98 -0.36 -22.39
CA LEU A 25 -11.38 -0.76 -22.20
C LEU A 25 -11.66 -2.16 -22.75
N ALA A 26 -11.14 -2.49 -23.92
CA ALA A 26 -11.26 -3.85 -24.45
C ALA A 26 -10.54 -4.87 -23.56
N ALA A 27 -9.36 -4.52 -23.03
CA ALA A 27 -8.64 -5.38 -22.09
C ALA A 27 -9.46 -5.63 -20.81
N VAL A 28 -10.03 -4.58 -20.21
CA VAL A 28 -10.90 -4.70 -19.03
C VAL A 28 -12.09 -5.62 -19.30
N ALA A 29 -12.75 -5.49 -20.46
CA ALA A 29 -13.89 -6.34 -20.80
C ALA A 29 -13.50 -7.83 -20.92
N GLN A 30 -12.37 -8.13 -21.56
CA GLN A 30 -11.87 -9.50 -21.71
C GLN A 30 -11.46 -10.10 -20.35
N LEU A 31 -10.76 -9.32 -19.53
CA LEU A 31 -10.28 -9.77 -18.21
C LEU A 31 -11.42 -9.91 -17.20
N SER A 32 -12.44 -9.05 -17.28
CA SER A 32 -13.66 -9.17 -16.48
C SER A 32 -14.39 -10.49 -16.75
N GLY A 33 -14.44 -10.93 -18.01
CA GLY A 33 -14.98 -12.25 -18.37
C GLY A 33 -14.15 -13.40 -17.78
N LEU A 34 -12.83 -13.30 -17.82
CA LEU A 34 -11.94 -14.32 -17.26
C LEU A 34 -12.09 -14.48 -15.75
N VAL A 35 -12.17 -13.38 -15.01
CA VAL A 35 -12.35 -13.46 -13.54
C VAL A 35 -13.77 -13.89 -13.15
N ALA A 36 -14.77 -13.66 -14.01
CA ALA A 36 -16.12 -14.17 -13.81
C ALA A 36 -16.18 -15.69 -14.03
N ASP A 37 -15.51 -16.20 -15.06
CA ASP A 37 -15.41 -17.64 -15.35
C ASP A 37 -14.56 -18.39 -14.32
N ASN A 38 -13.49 -17.76 -13.83
CA ASN A 38 -12.62 -18.32 -12.79
C ASN A 38 -12.21 -17.28 -11.72
N PRO A 39 -13.03 -17.10 -10.67
CA PRO A 39 -12.75 -16.13 -9.60
C PRO A 39 -11.53 -16.44 -8.74
N GLY A 40 -10.95 -17.65 -8.85
CA GLY A 40 -9.75 -18.06 -8.12
C GLY A 40 -8.44 -17.78 -8.85
N ASP A 41 -8.49 -17.19 -10.03
CA ASP A 41 -7.33 -16.98 -10.88
C ASP A 41 -6.58 -15.68 -10.52
N ALA A 42 -5.57 -15.81 -9.65
CA ALA A 42 -4.77 -14.66 -9.20
C ALA A 42 -4.15 -13.87 -10.36
N GLU A 43 -3.70 -14.55 -11.42
CA GLU A 43 -3.09 -13.88 -12.59
C GLU A 43 -4.13 -13.10 -13.39
N ALA A 44 -5.35 -13.63 -13.56
CA ALA A 44 -6.41 -12.89 -14.25
C ALA A 44 -6.82 -11.62 -13.48
N TRP A 45 -6.93 -11.72 -12.15
CA TRP A 45 -7.16 -10.57 -11.28
C TRP A 45 -6.02 -9.55 -11.34
N GLU A 46 -4.77 -10.01 -11.38
CA GLU A 46 -3.58 -9.17 -11.53
C GLU A 46 -3.65 -8.34 -12.81
N TRP A 47 -3.91 -8.99 -13.95
CA TRP A 47 -4.00 -8.29 -15.24
C TRP A 47 -5.25 -7.41 -15.35
N LEU A 48 -6.37 -7.79 -14.73
CA LEU A 48 -7.55 -6.92 -14.65
C LEU A 48 -7.21 -5.61 -13.94
N GLY A 49 -6.48 -5.68 -12.83
CA GLY A 49 -6.02 -4.51 -12.11
C GLY A 49 -5.12 -3.61 -12.96
N VAL A 50 -4.17 -4.19 -13.70
CA VAL A 50 -3.34 -3.45 -14.65
C VAL A 50 -4.20 -2.77 -15.72
N ALA A 51 -5.14 -3.50 -16.32
CA ALA A 51 -6.01 -2.94 -17.34
C ALA A 51 -6.87 -1.78 -16.81
N GLN A 52 -7.40 -1.91 -15.60
CA GLN A 52 -8.17 -0.85 -14.94
C GLN A 52 -7.29 0.38 -14.62
N GLN A 53 -6.04 0.18 -14.19
CA GLN A 53 -5.09 1.27 -13.98
C GLN A 53 -4.83 2.02 -15.29
N HIS A 54 -4.60 1.30 -16.39
CA HIS A 54 -4.44 1.89 -17.73
C HIS A 54 -5.71 2.62 -18.22
N ALA A 55 -6.89 2.17 -17.79
CA ALA A 55 -8.16 2.84 -18.07
C ALA A 55 -8.43 4.06 -17.15
N GLY A 56 -7.57 4.34 -16.17
CA GLY A 56 -7.73 5.42 -15.20
C GLY A 56 -8.69 5.10 -14.04
N ASN A 57 -9.17 3.86 -13.95
CA ASN A 57 -10.10 3.38 -12.95
C ASN A 57 -9.35 2.88 -11.70
N LEU A 58 -8.75 3.80 -10.95
CA LEU A 58 -7.80 3.46 -9.87
C LEU A 58 -8.43 2.65 -8.73
N GLU A 59 -9.68 2.93 -8.35
CA GLU A 59 -10.37 2.15 -7.31
C GLU A 59 -10.61 0.71 -7.75
N GLN A 60 -11.13 0.51 -8.97
CA GLN A 60 -11.34 -0.84 -9.51
C GLN A 60 -10.02 -1.59 -9.73
N ALA A 61 -8.94 -0.85 -10.07
CA ALA A 61 -7.61 -1.42 -10.17
C ALA A 61 -7.12 -1.95 -8.82
N LYS A 62 -7.32 -1.16 -7.75
CA LYS A 62 -6.98 -1.53 -6.38
C LYS A 62 -7.75 -2.78 -5.94
N GLU A 63 -9.08 -2.80 -6.08
CA GLU A 63 -9.91 -3.96 -5.72
C GLU A 63 -9.46 -5.25 -6.42
N ALA A 64 -9.17 -5.17 -7.73
CA ALA A 64 -8.70 -6.32 -8.50
C ALA A 64 -7.33 -6.81 -8.03
N LEU A 65 -6.40 -5.91 -7.71
CA LEU A 65 -5.06 -6.25 -7.24
C LEU A 65 -5.06 -6.76 -5.79
N GLU A 66 -5.89 -6.23 -4.91
CA GLU A 66 -6.11 -6.78 -3.56
C GLU A 66 -6.65 -8.20 -3.62
N ARG A 67 -7.54 -8.49 -4.60
CA ARG A 67 -7.99 -9.86 -4.84
C ARG A 67 -6.85 -10.75 -5.33
N ALA A 68 -6.02 -10.25 -6.23
CA ALA A 68 -4.86 -10.98 -6.74
C ALA A 68 -3.84 -11.33 -5.64
N THR A 69 -3.48 -10.35 -4.79
CA THR A 69 -2.54 -10.56 -3.66
C THR A 69 -3.14 -11.47 -2.60
N SER A 70 -4.46 -11.41 -2.37
CA SER A 70 -5.15 -12.34 -1.46
C SER A 70 -5.15 -13.78 -1.96
N LEU A 71 -5.25 -13.99 -3.29
CA LEU A 71 -5.24 -15.32 -3.91
C LEU A 71 -3.82 -15.91 -4.02
N ALA A 72 -2.81 -15.05 -4.25
CA ALA A 72 -1.42 -15.45 -4.40
C ALA A 72 -0.47 -14.55 -3.57
N PRO A 73 -0.50 -14.63 -2.23
CA PRO A 73 0.28 -13.75 -1.34
C PRO A 73 1.79 -14.00 -1.36
N GLN A 74 2.25 -15.02 -2.10
CA GLN A 74 3.66 -15.37 -2.25
C GLN A 74 4.25 -14.85 -3.58
N ARG A 75 3.47 -14.07 -4.35
CA ARG A 75 3.90 -13.50 -5.62
C ARG A 75 4.27 -12.03 -5.47
N PRO A 76 5.55 -11.66 -5.60
CA PRO A 76 5.97 -10.27 -5.44
C PRO A 76 5.35 -9.35 -6.50
N GLU A 77 5.03 -9.85 -7.70
CA GLU A 77 4.49 -9.01 -8.78
C GLU A 77 3.13 -8.40 -8.42
N GLY A 78 2.26 -9.14 -7.73
CA GLY A 78 0.96 -8.64 -7.29
C GLY A 78 1.10 -7.49 -6.31
N HIS A 79 2.01 -7.63 -5.34
CA HIS A 79 2.32 -6.60 -4.35
C HIS A 79 2.94 -5.34 -5.01
N VAL A 80 3.86 -5.51 -5.96
CA VAL A 80 4.44 -4.38 -6.70
C VAL A 80 3.38 -3.62 -7.49
N ARG A 81 2.47 -4.32 -8.18
CA ARG A 81 1.40 -3.68 -8.95
C ARG A 81 0.40 -2.97 -8.03
N LEU A 82 0.00 -3.58 -6.92
CA LEU A 82 -0.89 -2.96 -5.94
C LEU A 82 -0.26 -1.68 -5.37
N ALA A 83 1.03 -1.74 -5.02
CA ALA A 83 1.78 -0.57 -4.55
C ALA A 83 1.79 0.57 -5.58
N ARG A 84 1.94 0.27 -6.87
CA ARG A 84 1.88 1.30 -7.93
C ARG A 84 0.51 1.98 -8.00
N VAL A 85 -0.56 1.20 -7.93
CA VAL A 85 -1.93 1.75 -7.92
C VAL A 85 -2.16 2.61 -6.68
N LEU A 86 -1.77 2.13 -5.49
CA LEU A 86 -1.88 2.88 -4.24
C LEU A 86 -1.07 4.19 -4.29
N ARG A 87 0.13 4.16 -4.87
CA ARG A 87 0.94 5.37 -5.13
C ARG A 87 0.19 6.36 -6.02
N SER A 88 -0.41 5.90 -7.12
CA SER A 88 -1.22 6.73 -8.02
C SER A 88 -2.47 7.31 -7.33
N SER A 89 -3.06 6.58 -6.39
CA SER A 89 -4.18 7.04 -5.55
C SER A 89 -3.75 7.92 -4.36
N GLN A 90 -2.46 8.25 -4.23
CA GLN A 90 -1.87 8.99 -3.09
C GLN A 90 -2.02 8.29 -1.72
N GLU A 91 -2.31 6.98 -1.72
CA GLU A 91 -2.37 6.13 -0.54
C GLU A 91 -0.97 5.62 -0.18
N LEU A 92 -0.04 6.55 0.07
CA LEU A 92 1.39 6.26 0.16
C LEU A 92 1.76 5.32 1.32
N GLU A 93 1.05 5.40 2.45
CA GLU A 93 1.28 4.52 3.59
C GLU A 93 1.03 3.04 3.23
N TYR A 94 -0.06 2.76 2.53
CA TYR A 94 -0.39 1.40 2.08
C TYR A 94 0.56 0.95 0.96
N ALA A 95 0.94 1.85 0.05
CA ALA A 95 1.91 1.54 -1.00
C ALA A 95 3.25 1.07 -0.42
N VAL A 96 3.71 1.69 0.68
CA VAL A 96 4.95 1.28 1.37
C VAL A 96 4.84 -0.14 1.94
N GLN A 97 3.69 -0.51 2.50
CA GLN A 97 3.47 -1.87 3.05
C GLN A 97 3.57 -2.93 1.95
N GLU A 98 2.93 -2.67 0.81
CA GLU A 98 2.94 -3.58 -0.33
C GLU A 98 4.35 -3.71 -0.95
N VAL A 99 5.10 -2.61 -1.07
CA VAL A 99 6.51 -2.68 -1.49
C VAL A 99 7.36 -3.48 -0.52
N GLN A 100 7.15 -3.33 0.78
CA GLN A 100 7.85 -4.12 1.79
C GLN A 100 7.51 -5.60 1.68
N ALA A 101 6.24 -5.95 1.46
CA ALA A 101 5.82 -7.32 1.22
C ALA A 101 6.52 -7.91 -0.02
N ALA A 102 6.56 -7.17 -1.13
CA ALA A 102 7.28 -7.58 -2.33
C ALA A 102 8.77 -7.83 -2.08
N LEU A 103 9.46 -6.93 -1.36
CA LEU A 103 10.88 -7.05 -1.04
C LEU A 103 11.19 -8.12 0.01
N LEU A 104 10.22 -8.49 0.85
CA LEU A 104 10.36 -9.64 1.75
C LEU A 104 10.33 -10.96 0.98
N LEU A 105 9.49 -11.04 -0.06
CA LEU A 105 9.37 -12.22 -0.93
C LEU A 105 10.55 -12.34 -1.90
N ASP A 106 10.95 -11.22 -2.51
CA ASP A 106 12.10 -11.13 -3.40
C ASP A 106 12.90 -9.84 -3.12
N PRO A 107 13.95 -9.94 -2.27
CA PRO A 107 14.82 -8.81 -1.97
C PRO A 107 15.57 -8.25 -3.19
N ALA A 108 15.71 -9.02 -4.27
CA ALA A 108 16.40 -8.61 -5.50
C ALA A 108 15.45 -8.02 -6.55
N ASN A 109 14.16 -7.88 -6.24
CA ASN A 109 13.17 -7.32 -7.16
C ASN A 109 13.49 -5.85 -7.46
N ALA A 110 14.06 -5.60 -8.63
CA ALA A 110 14.49 -4.27 -9.04
C ALA A 110 13.34 -3.26 -9.12
N GLU A 111 12.14 -3.72 -9.50
CA GLU A 111 10.97 -2.85 -9.60
C GLU A 111 10.47 -2.41 -8.22
N ALA A 112 10.43 -3.34 -7.25
CA ALA A 112 10.07 -3.04 -5.87
C ALA A 112 11.09 -2.10 -5.22
N GLN A 113 12.39 -2.31 -5.45
CA GLN A 113 13.45 -1.42 -4.95
C GLN A 113 13.34 -0.01 -5.54
N GLU A 114 12.98 0.10 -6.82
CA GLU A 114 12.80 1.41 -7.45
C GLU A 114 11.56 2.11 -6.89
N LEU A 115 10.44 1.39 -6.78
CA LEU A 115 9.21 1.92 -6.20
C LEU A 115 9.39 2.35 -4.74
N GLN A 116 10.22 1.65 -3.97
CA GLN A 116 10.60 2.05 -2.61
C GLN A 116 11.26 3.44 -2.59
N LYS A 117 12.16 3.71 -3.53
CA LYS A 117 12.84 5.02 -3.63
C LYS A 117 11.86 6.10 -4.08
N GLU A 118 11.01 5.82 -5.05
CA GLU A 118 9.96 6.73 -5.52
C GLU A 118 9.04 7.14 -4.38
N LEU A 119 8.52 6.16 -3.61
CA LEU A 119 7.67 6.42 -2.46
C LEU A 119 8.37 7.25 -1.38
N ALA A 120 9.66 6.98 -1.12
CA ALA A 120 10.43 7.78 -0.17
C ALA A 120 10.60 9.24 -0.63
N GLN A 121 10.69 9.48 -1.94
CA GLN A 121 10.74 10.83 -2.51
C GLN A 121 9.38 11.52 -2.43
N ASP A 122 8.29 10.82 -2.74
CA ASP A 122 6.93 11.37 -2.66
C ASP A 122 6.58 11.78 -1.22
N ILE A 123 6.85 10.90 -0.24
CA ILE A 123 6.60 11.18 1.18
C ILE A 123 7.45 12.36 1.67
N ARG A 124 8.71 12.44 1.22
CA ARG A 124 9.57 13.58 1.54
C ARG A 124 9.02 14.87 0.95
N SER A 125 8.65 14.86 -0.33
CA SER A 125 8.07 16.01 -1.00
C SER A 125 6.81 16.51 -0.29
N ILE A 126 5.89 15.61 0.08
CA ILE A 126 4.69 15.98 0.82
C ILE A 126 5.05 16.59 2.18
N ARG A 127 6.03 16.04 2.90
CA ARG A 127 6.50 16.61 4.17
C ARG A 127 7.08 18.01 4.00
N ASP A 128 7.87 18.24 2.97
CA ASP A 128 8.50 19.52 2.70
C ASP A 128 7.46 20.59 2.30
N HIS A 129 6.42 20.21 1.55
CA HIS A 129 5.33 21.10 1.12
C HIS A 129 4.23 21.30 2.16
N ALA A 130 3.98 20.30 3.02
CA ALA A 130 3.04 20.43 4.14
C ALA A 130 3.53 21.44 5.19
N GLY A 131 4.78 21.90 5.06
CA GLY A 131 5.46 22.68 6.08
C GLY A 131 5.65 21.85 7.34
N ASP A 132 6.50 22.34 8.21
CA ASP A 132 6.72 21.82 9.55
C ASP A 132 5.46 21.96 10.46
N GLY A 133 4.29 21.48 10.05
CA GLY A 133 3.10 21.36 10.90
C GLY A 133 3.37 20.51 12.15
N PHE A 134 4.39 19.64 12.09
CA PHE A 134 4.92 18.92 13.24
C PHE A 134 6.00 19.68 14.03
N ALA A 135 6.76 20.62 13.44
CA ALA A 135 7.74 21.42 14.21
C ALA A 135 7.08 22.61 14.93
N ALA A 136 5.89 23.05 14.52
CA ALA A 136 5.09 24.03 15.27
C ALA A 136 4.65 23.50 16.65
N VAL A 137 4.50 22.18 16.82
CA VAL A 137 4.22 21.56 18.13
C VAL A 137 5.41 21.69 19.09
N LYS A 138 6.64 21.87 18.59
CA LYS A 138 7.84 22.02 19.43
C LYS A 138 8.10 23.45 19.93
N ARG A 139 7.25 24.43 19.66
CA ARG A 139 7.56 25.86 19.96
C ARG A 139 6.41 26.71 20.49
N SER A 140 5.38 26.14 21.13
CA SER A 140 4.44 26.94 21.94
C SER A 140 4.80 26.84 23.41
N GLU A 141 5.46 27.86 23.95
CA GLU A 141 5.65 28.11 25.39
C GLU A 141 4.34 28.57 26.06
N ASP A 142 3.17 28.15 25.54
CA ASP A 142 1.86 28.51 26.07
C ASP A 142 1.46 27.51 27.17
N PRO A 143 1.47 27.92 28.46
CA PRO A 143 1.18 27.01 29.58
C PRO A 143 -0.26 26.51 29.58
N LEU A 144 -1.18 27.16 28.87
CA LEU A 144 -2.58 26.74 28.77
C LEU A 144 -2.77 25.64 27.72
N ARG A 145 -1.87 25.54 26.74
CA ARG A 145 -1.84 24.45 25.75
C ARG A 145 -0.92 23.30 26.17
N ASN A 146 -0.03 23.53 27.13
CA ASN A 146 0.93 22.56 27.64
C ASN A 146 1.13 22.72 29.16
N PRO A 147 0.22 22.19 30.00
CA PRO A 147 0.32 22.35 31.45
C PRO A 147 1.50 21.53 32.01
N PRO A 148 2.32 22.09 32.93
CA PRO A 148 3.38 21.35 33.58
C PRO A 148 2.77 20.24 34.43
N GLY A 149 2.92 18.99 33.98
CA GLY A 149 2.33 17.80 34.63
C GLY A 149 1.67 16.79 33.66
N ALA A 150 1.46 17.14 32.39
CA ALA A 150 0.81 16.25 31.41
C ALA A 150 1.79 15.35 30.59
N TRP A 151 3.08 15.36 30.91
CA TRP A 151 4.10 14.58 30.21
C TRP A 151 4.37 13.23 30.89
N ALA A 152 3.39 12.32 30.87
CA ALA A 152 3.70 10.94 31.23
C ALA A 152 4.66 10.37 30.18
N ARG A 153 5.87 9.98 30.58
CA ARG A 153 6.78 9.18 29.74
C ARG A 153 6.17 7.80 29.61
N LEU A 154 5.48 7.56 28.50
CA LEU A 154 4.88 6.26 28.22
C LEU A 154 5.92 5.35 27.54
N GLU A 155 5.97 4.12 28.03
CA GLU A 155 6.81 3.07 27.47
C GLU A 155 5.96 2.22 26.52
N CYS A 156 6.44 2.02 25.28
CA CYS A 156 5.73 1.16 24.34
C CYS A 156 5.64 -0.27 24.89
N PRO A 157 4.43 -0.85 25.03
CA PRO A 157 4.25 -2.18 25.62
C PRO A 157 4.82 -3.31 24.75
N VAL A 158 5.12 -3.02 23.48
CA VAL A 158 5.65 -4.01 22.52
C VAL A 158 7.18 -4.02 22.50
N CYS A 159 7.83 -2.85 22.54
CA CYS A 159 9.28 -2.75 22.32
C CYS A 159 10.06 -1.99 23.40
N GLY A 160 9.41 -1.52 24.46
CA GLY A 160 10.06 -0.79 25.56
C GLY A 160 10.58 0.59 25.18
N PHE A 161 10.20 1.12 24.01
CA PHE A 161 10.65 2.44 23.58
C PHE A 161 9.93 3.54 24.35
N ARG A 162 10.69 4.34 25.10
CA ARG A 162 10.20 5.47 25.91
C ARG A 162 10.32 6.76 25.11
N ASN A 163 9.20 7.31 24.65
CA ASN A 163 9.17 8.63 24.01
C ASN A 163 7.79 9.27 24.12
N PHE A 164 7.69 10.58 23.88
CA PHE A 164 6.41 11.31 23.94
C PHE A 164 5.45 10.80 22.87
N ILE A 165 4.31 10.25 23.27
CA ILE A 165 3.31 9.68 22.36
C ILE A 165 2.27 10.76 22.08
N THR A 166 2.45 11.53 21.01
CA THR A 166 1.33 12.24 20.35
C THR A 166 0.81 11.49 19.13
N ALA A 167 1.43 10.37 18.75
CA ALA A 167 1.13 9.58 17.57
C ALA A 167 0.51 8.22 17.92
N ARG A 168 -0.49 7.79 17.14
CA ARG A 168 -1.17 6.49 17.27
C ARG A 168 -0.27 5.28 16.97
N THR A 169 0.95 5.51 16.50
CA THR A 169 1.92 4.49 16.10
C THR A 169 3.28 4.74 16.77
N CYS A 170 3.90 3.67 17.26
CA CYS A 170 5.22 3.74 17.87
C CYS A 170 6.27 4.09 16.80
N ALA A 171 7.02 5.19 17.02
CA ALA A 171 8.07 5.62 16.10
C ALA A 171 9.24 4.64 15.94
N ARG A 172 9.36 3.63 16.83
CA ARG A 172 10.41 2.61 16.75
C ARG A 172 9.94 1.32 16.08
N CYS A 173 8.80 0.78 16.48
CA CYS A 173 8.34 -0.54 16.02
C CYS A 173 7.07 -0.49 15.14
N GLY A 174 6.49 0.68 14.91
CA GLY A 174 5.28 0.85 14.10
C GLY A 174 3.99 0.33 14.73
N SER A 175 4.05 -0.30 15.91
CA SER A 175 2.87 -0.86 16.59
C SER A 175 1.87 0.23 16.97
N PHE A 176 0.59 -0.08 16.79
CA PHE A 176 -0.53 0.78 17.15
C PHE A 176 -0.71 0.85 18.68
N LEU A 177 -0.91 2.04 19.23
CA LEU A 177 -1.02 2.27 20.67
C LEU A 177 -2.49 2.50 21.08
N PRO A 178 -2.95 1.96 22.24
CA PRO A 178 -4.31 2.15 22.73
C PRO A 178 -4.59 3.60 23.13
N GLU A 179 -5.87 3.99 23.19
CA GLU A 179 -6.31 5.36 23.51
C GLU A 179 -5.75 5.85 24.86
N SER A 180 -5.49 7.15 24.95
CA SER A 180 -4.83 7.80 26.10
C SER A 180 -5.56 7.62 27.44
N GLU A 181 -6.79 7.12 27.45
CA GLU A 181 -7.55 6.84 28.67
C GLU A 181 -7.13 5.52 29.35
N ASP A 182 -6.55 4.57 28.60
CA ASP A 182 -6.18 3.24 29.12
C ASP A 182 -4.70 3.10 29.52
N VAL A 183 -3.87 4.10 29.20
CA VAL A 183 -2.43 4.01 29.43
C VAL A 183 -2.05 4.62 30.78
N ARG A 184 -1.83 3.75 31.77
CA ARG A 184 -1.34 4.16 33.09
C ARG A 184 0.11 4.69 33.00
N PRO A 185 0.42 5.83 33.63
CA PRO A 185 1.80 6.30 33.74
C PRO A 185 2.66 5.25 34.45
N VAL A 186 3.89 5.06 33.97
CA VAL A 186 4.92 4.28 34.66
C VAL A 186 5.77 5.27 35.46
N GLU A 187 5.89 5.07 36.77
CA GLU A 187 6.72 5.89 37.68
C GLU A 187 8.21 5.89 37.29
#